data_AF-A0AAW4BQ49-F1
#
_entry.id   AF-A0AAW4BQ49-F1
#
_cell.length_a   1.000
_cell.length_b   1.000
_cell.length_c   1.000
_cell.angle_alpha   90.00
_cell.angle_beta   90.00
_cell.angle_gamma   90.00
#
_symmetry.space_group_name_H-M   'P 1'
#
loop_
_entity.id
_entity.type
_entity.pdbx_description
1 polymer ?
#
loop_
_entity_poly.entity_id
_entity_poly.type
_entity_poly.pdbx_seq_one_letter_code
_entity_poly.pdbx_strand_id
1 'polypeptide(L)'
;TLAQAVVSFCTQHPSISLCCDTSLSPKEDLFDRFDIILSFHRGRLEDTNWVAKKVKCWPSAVVASPKLLQTTRRPFQITDLKHVPCISSFTVLNGTPWVFKNAKGELTTQKVKSS
;
A
#
# COMPACT_ATOMS: atom_id res chain seq x y z
N THR A 1 12.75 -0.72 -10.78
CA THR A 1 12.29 -0.90 -9.38
C THR A 1 13.02 0.10 -8.49
N LEU A 2 12.59 0.32 -7.23
CA LEU A 2 13.35 1.16 -6.29
C LEU A 2 14.79 0.66 -6.14
N ALA A 3 14.99 -0.65 -6.01
CA ALA A 3 16.32 -1.27 -5.93
C ALA A 3 17.23 -0.87 -7.11
N GLN A 4 16.73 -0.97 -8.35
CA GLN A 4 17.50 -0.56 -9.54
C GLN A 4 17.82 0.94 -9.54
N ALA A 5 16.88 1.79 -9.10
CA ALA A 5 17.09 3.23 -9.02
C ALA A 5 18.16 3.58 -7.98
N VAL A 6 18.14 2.93 -6.82
CA VAL A 6 19.16 3.09 -5.77
C VAL A 6 20.55 2.69 -6.27
N VAL A 7 20.67 1.53 -6.93
CA VAL A 7 21.95 1.10 -7.53
C VAL A 7 22.46 2.10 -8.56
N SER A 8 21.59 2.55 -9.47
CA SER A 8 21.96 3.55 -10.48
C SER A 8 22.41 4.86 -9.84
N PHE A 9 21.72 5.32 -8.79
CA PHE A 9 22.05 6.56 -8.08
C PHE A 9 23.42 6.47 -7.39
N CYS A 10 23.69 5.40 -6.64
CA CYS A 10 24.99 5.20 -5.99
C CYS A 10 26.14 5.08 -7.01
N THR A 11 25.88 4.48 -8.17
CA THR A 11 26.88 4.36 -9.24
C THR A 11 27.20 5.74 -9.84
N GLN A 12 26.19 6.60 -10.01
CA GLN A 12 26.36 7.97 -10.54
C GLN A 12 26.97 8.93 -9.50
N HIS A 13 26.76 8.67 -8.21
CA HIS A 13 27.20 9.53 -7.11
C HIS A 13 27.98 8.73 -6.05
N PRO A 14 29.21 8.28 -6.37
CA PRO A 14 29.98 7.36 -5.51
C PRO A 14 30.39 7.96 -4.16
N SER A 15 30.40 9.29 -4.04
CA SER A 15 30.73 9.98 -2.78
C SER A 15 29.57 10.03 -1.78
N ILE A 16 28.36 9.60 -2.18
CA ILE A 16 27.17 9.60 -1.33
C ILE A 16 26.99 8.20 -0.73
N SER A 17 26.97 8.11 0.59
CA SER A 17 26.60 6.88 1.31
C SER A 17 25.11 6.88 1.60
N LEU A 18 24.44 5.76 1.36
CA LEU A 18 23.02 5.58 1.69
C LEU A 18 22.87 4.68 2.92
N CYS A 19 22.14 5.18 3.93
CA CYS A 19 21.64 4.38 5.04
C CYS A 19 20.12 4.25 4.87
N CYS A 20 19.59 3.04 4.91
CA CYS A 20 18.17 2.79 4.66
C CYS A 20 17.59 1.91 5.76
N ASP A 21 16.56 2.44 6.43
CA ASP A 21 15.71 1.68 7.34
C ASP A 21 14.31 1.48 6.75
N THR A 22 13.68 0.37 7.09
CA THR A 22 12.30 0.06 6.70
C THR A 22 11.45 -0.21 7.93
N SER A 23 10.32 0.47 8.06
CA SER A 23 9.35 0.25 9.13
C SER A 23 7.92 0.22 8.58
N LEU A 24 7.09 -0.67 9.11
CA LEU A 24 5.67 -0.77 8.79
C LEU A 24 4.81 0.24 9.55
N SER A 25 5.29 0.69 10.71
CA SER A 25 4.62 1.65 11.59
C SER A 25 5.67 2.51 12.30
N PRO A 26 6.39 3.36 11.56
CA PRO A 26 7.39 4.23 12.16
C PRO A 26 6.70 5.21 13.10
N LYS A 27 7.31 5.45 14.26
CA LYS A 27 6.89 6.53 15.14
C LYS A 27 7.39 7.86 14.56
N GLU A 28 6.55 8.89 14.60
CA GLU A 28 6.83 10.18 13.98
C GLU A 28 8.06 10.89 14.58
N ASP A 29 8.36 10.64 15.85
CA ASP A 29 9.55 11.13 16.55
C ASP A 29 10.87 10.64 15.93
N LEU A 30 10.83 9.59 15.09
CA LEU A 30 12.01 9.09 14.40
C LEU A 30 12.25 9.76 13.04
N PHE A 31 11.30 10.57 12.54
CA PHE A 31 11.39 11.17 11.21
C PHE A 31 12.52 12.19 11.08
N ASP A 32 12.82 12.92 12.16
CA ASP A 32 13.93 13.89 12.20
C ASP A 32 15.31 13.24 12.02
N ARG A 33 15.41 11.91 12.08
CA ARG A 33 16.66 11.16 11.84
C ARG A 33 16.89 10.80 10.37
N PHE A 34 15.95 11.12 9.48
CA PHE A 34 16.02 10.79 8.06
C PHE A 34 16.02 12.04 7.20
N ASP A 35 16.89 12.08 6.20
CA ASP A 35 16.89 13.16 5.20
C ASP A 35 15.68 13.05 4.26
N ILE A 36 15.26 11.82 3.96
CA ILE A 36 14.17 11.51 3.03
C ILE A 36 13.35 10.34 3.56
N ILE A 37 12.03 10.50 3.56
CA ILE A 37 11.07 9.44 3.89
C ILE A 37 10.30 9.06 2.63
N LEU A 38 10.39 7.79 2.25
CA LEU A 38 9.55 7.20 1.20
C LEU A 38 8.38 6.47 1.85
N SER A 39 7.22 7.14 1.88
CA SER A 39 6.01 6.57 2.47
C SER A 39 5.01 6.10 1.40
N PHE A 40 4.25 5.06 1.73
CA PHE A 40 3.13 4.58 0.92
C PHE A 40 1.82 4.83 1.66
N HIS A 41 0.98 5.68 1.10
CA HIS A 41 -0.33 6.00 1.68
C HIS A 41 -1.46 5.52 0.77
N ARG A 42 -2.54 5.04 1.38
CA ARG A 42 -3.83 4.86 0.71
C ARG A 42 -4.67 6.10 1.01
N GLY A 43 -5.17 6.76 -0.04
CA GLY A 43 -6.02 7.93 0.11
C GLY A 43 -5.22 9.23 0.25
N ARG A 44 -5.81 10.19 0.97
CA ARG A 44 -5.21 11.52 1.17
C ARG A 44 -4.08 11.44 2.19
N LEU A 45 -2.97 12.10 1.89
CA LEU A 45 -1.88 12.30 2.86
C LEU A 45 -2.35 13.27 3.95
N GLU A 46 -2.07 12.94 5.20
CA GLU A 46 -2.34 13.84 6.33
C GLU A 46 -1.53 15.12 6.20
N ASP A 47 -2.08 16.23 6.69
CA ASP A 47 -1.37 17.51 6.66
C ASP A 47 -0.33 17.52 7.77
N THR A 48 0.91 17.81 7.41
CA THR A 48 2.05 17.80 8.33
C THR A 48 2.96 18.99 8.02
N ASN A 49 3.89 19.31 8.92
CA ASN A 49 4.87 20.37 8.69
C ASN A 49 5.97 19.97 7.68
N TRP A 50 5.88 18.79 7.04
CA TRP A 50 6.86 18.27 6.11
C TRP A 50 6.51 18.61 4.66
N VAL A 51 7.53 18.83 3.84
CA VAL A 51 7.35 19.01 2.39
C VAL A 51 7.17 17.65 1.72
N ALA A 52 5.94 17.36 1.31
CA ALA A 52 5.63 16.12 0.58
C ALA A 52 5.67 16.32 -0.94
N LYS A 53 6.40 15.44 -1.65
CA LYS A 53 6.40 15.37 -3.13
C LYS A 53 5.84 14.04 -3.60
N LYS A 54 4.76 14.09 -4.37
CA LYS A 54 4.17 12.89 -5.00
C LYS A 54 5.13 12.29 -6.02
N VAL A 55 5.61 11.08 -5.75
CA VAL A 55 6.45 10.31 -6.69
C VAL A 55 5.59 9.59 -7.73
N LYS A 56 4.57 8.84 -7.28
CA LYS A 56 3.70 8.06 -8.17
C LYS A 56 2.38 7.71 -7.47
N CYS A 57 1.32 7.52 -8.27
CA CYS A 57 0.08 6.87 -7.85
C CYS A 57 -0.12 5.59 -8.68
N TRP A 58 -0.56 4.53 -8.02
CA TRP A 58 -0.87 3.26 -8.65
C TRP A 58 -2.34 2.89 -8.41
N PRO A 59 -3.03 2.31 -9.39
CA PRO A 59 -4.35 1.75 -9.17
C PRO A 59 -4.24 0.50 -8.28
N SER A 60 -5.19 0.33 -7.38
CA SER A 60 -5.37 -0.92 -6.63
C SER A 60 -6.17 -1.91 -7.46
N ALA A 61 -5.82 -3.20 -7.38
CA ALA A 61 -6.56 -4.28 -8.01
C ALA A 61 -6.80 -5.41 -7.00
N VAL A 62 -7.97 -6.05 -7.10
CA VAL A 62 -8.24 -7.31 -6.41
C VAL A 62 -7.69 -8.43 -7.27
N VAL A 63 -6.80 -9.23 -6.71
CA VAL A 63 -6.14 -10.33 -7.41
C VAL A 63 -6.39 -11.64 -6.67
N ALA A 64 -6.38 -12.74 -7.43
CA ALA A 64 -6.51 -14.09 -6.91
C ALA A 64 -5.57 -15.01 -7.70
N SER A 65 -5.11 -16.08 -7.07
CA SER A 65 -4.31 -17.09 -7.77
C SER A 65 -5.18 -17.82 -8.81
N PRO A 66 -4.60 -18.29 -9.93
CA PRO A 66 -5.33 -19.09 -10.90
C PRO A 66 -6.00 -20.32 -10.28
N LYS A 67 -5.32 -20.97 -9.33
CA LYS A 67 -5.83 -22.11 -8.58
C LYS A 67 -7.13 -21.78 -7.83
N LEU A 68 -7.17 -20.63 -7.14
CA LEU A 68 -8.37 -20.21 -6.41
C LEU A 68 -9.54 -19.92 -7.36
N LEU A 69 -9.27 -19.27 -8.49
CA LEU A 69 -10.28 -18.94 -9.50
C LEU A 69 -10.90 -20.19 -10.16
N GLN A 70 -10.19 -21.33 -10.18
CA GLN A 70 -10.71 -22.59 -10.69
C GLN A 70 -11.57 -23.33 -9.66
N THR A 71 -11.27 -23.18 -8.36
CA THR A 71 -11.96 -23.91 -7.28
C THR A 71 -13.10 -23.14 -6.63
N THR A 72 -13.19 -21.83 -6.87
CA THR A 72 -14.15 -20.95 -6.21
C THR A 72 -14.91 -20.12 -7.24
N ARG A 73 -16.22 -19.94 -7.02
CA ARG A 73 -17.03 -19.07 -7.88
C ARG A 73 -16.44 -17.66 -7.88
N ARG A 74 -16.20 -17.12 -9.07
CA ARG A 74 -15.68 -15.76 -9.25
C ARG A 74 -16.73 -14.74 -8.75
N PRO A 75 -16.34 -13.80 -7.85
CA PRO A 75 -17.18 -12.68 -7.47
C PRO A 75 -17.64 -11.88 -8.70
N PHE A 76 -18.94 -11.55 -8.78
CA PHE A 76 -19.48 -10.71 -9.85
C PHE A 76 -19.57 -9.24 -9.41
N GLN A 77 -19.85 -9.02 -8.13
CA GLN A 77 -19.95 -7.71 -7.49
C GLN A 77 -19.11 -7.65 -6.21
N ILE A 78 -18.77 -6.43 -5.77
CA ILE A 78 -17.91 -6.20 -4.59
C ILE A 78 -18.50 -6.87 -3.33
N THR A 79 -19.82 -6.89 -3.19
CA THR A 79 -20.52 -7.50 -2.05
C THR A 79 -20.33 -9.02 -1.95
N ASP A 80 -19.96 -9.69 -3.05
CA ASP A 80 -19.69 -11.12 -3.06
C ASP A 80 -18.35 -11.46 -2.37
N LEU A 81 -17.46 -10.48 -2.15
CA LEU A 81 -16.16 -10.68 -1.48
C LEU A 81 -16.29 -11.13 -0.02
N LYS A 82 -17.49 -11.03 0.57
CA LYS A 82 -17.79 -11.60 1.89
C LYS A 82 -17.96 -13.13 1.87
N HIS A 83 -18.07 -13.73 0.69
CA HIS A 83 -18.34 -15.16 0.51
C HIS A 83 -17.13 -15.97 0.01
N VAL A 84 -16.07 -15.29 -0.42
CA VAL A 84 -14.84 -15.93 -0.93
C VAL A 84 -13.67 -15.68 0.03
N PRO A 85 -12.69 -16.59 0.11
CA PRO A 85 -11.51 -16.38 0.94
C PRO A 85 -10.72 -15.18 0.43
N CYS A 86 -10.44 -14.23 1.34
CA CYS A 86 -9.68 -13.02 1.07
C CYS A 86 -8.50 -12.94 2.04
N ILE A 87 -7.37 -12.42 1.55
CA ILE A 87 -6.21 -12.09 2.38
C ILE A 87 -6.30 -10.60 2.70
N SER A 88 -6.45 -10.24 3.96
CA SER A 88 -6.39 -8.86 4.40
C SER A 88 -5.24 -8.67 5.37
N SER A 89 -4.77 -7.43 5.51
CA SER A 89 -3.75 -7.06 6.49
C SER A 89 -4.39 -7.04 7.90
N PHE A 90 -4.57 -8.20 8.53
CA PHE A 90 -5.23 -8.32 9.84
C PHE A 90 -4.24 -8.67 10.96
N THR A 91 -3.84 -7.67 11.76
CA THR A 91 -3.63 -7.68 13.24
C THR A 91 -2.89 -6.45 13.76
N VAL A 92 -2.07 -5.75 12.96
CA VAL A 92 -1.31 -4.57 13.45
C VAL A 92 -2.07 -3.22 13.27
N LEU A 93 -3.12 -3.16 12.45
CA LEU A 93 -3.82 -1.91 12.06
C LEU A 93 -5.36 -1.96 12.23
N ASN A 94 -5.90 -2.73 13.18
CA ASN A 94 -7.36 -2.79 13.44
C ASN A 94 -8.22 -3.15 12.21
N GLY A 95 -7.81 -4.12 11.41
CA GLY A 95 -8.73 -4.89 10.57
C GLY A 95 -9.63 -4.08 9.64
N THR A 96 -9.11 -3.01 9.03
CA THR A 96 -9.94 -2.10 8.24
C THR A 96 -10.57 -2.85 7.06
N PRO A 97 -11.89 -2.72 6.85
CA PRO A 97 -12.55 -3.27 5.67
C PRO A 97 -11.95 -2.69 4.37
N TRP A 98 -12.02 -3.45 3.28
CA TRP A 98 -11.50 -2.99 2.00
C TRP A 98 -12.34 -1.81 1.49
N VAL A 99 -11.66 -0.75 1.05
CA VAL A 99 -12.31 0.46 0.53
C VAL A 99 -12.19 0.48 -0.99
N PHE A 100 -13.33 0.61 -1.65
CA PHE A 100 -13.45 0.73 -3.10
C PHE A 100 -13.91 2.13 -3.48
N LYS A 101 -13.50 2.60 -4.65
CA LYS A 101 -13.93 3.87 -5.23
C LYS A 101 -14.71 3.57 -6.51
N ASN A 102 -15.95 4.07 -6.61
CA ASN A 102 -16.75 3.90 -7.82
C ASN A 102 -16.37 4.93 -8.90
N ALA A 103 -17.01 4.85 -10.06
CA ALA A 103 -16.74 5.75 -11.19
C ALA A 103 -17.04 7.24 -10.90
N LYS A 104 -17.96 7.53 -9.96
CA LYS A 104 -18.28 8.88 -9.50
C LYS A 104 -17.30 9.39 -8.43
N GLY A 105 -16.44 8.51 -7.95
CA GLY A 105 -15.45 8.79 -6.93
C GLY A 105 -15.91 8.60 -5.49
N GLU A 106 -17.12 8.09 -5.30
CA GLU A 106 -17.66 7.77 -3.98
C GLU A 106 -16.97 6.53 -3.41
N LEU A 107 -16.72 6.56 -2.10
CA LEU A 107 -16.07 5.48 -1.40
C LEU A 107 -17.11 4.49 -0.87
N THR A 108 -16.84 3.19 -1.02
CA THR A 108 -17.66 2.12 -0.47
C THR A 108 -16.79 1.13 0.28
N THR A 109 -17.23 0.79 1.48
CA THR A 109 -16.53 -0.10 2.38
C THR A 109 -17.10 -1.51 2.27
N GLN A 110 -16.23 -2.51 2.06
CA GLN A 110 -16.61 -3.91 1.93
C GLN A 110 -15.89 -4.76 2.98
N LYS A 111 -16.68 -5.45 3.81
CA LYS A 111 -16.15 -6.51 4.67
C LYS A 111 -15.78 -7.72 3.80
N VAL A 112 -14.60 -8.28 4.02
CA VAL A 112 -14.13 -9.47 3.31
C VAL A 112 -14.02 -10.64 4.28
N LYS A 113 -14.17 -11.86 3.78
CA LYS A 113 -13.96 -13.06 4.60
C LYS A 113 -12.45 -13.33 4.70
N SER A 114 -11.84 -12.91 5.80
CA SER A 114 -10.44 -13.25 6.07
C SER A 114 -10.30 -14.77 6.17
N SER A 115 -9.29 -15.33 5.50
CA SER A 115 -8.86 -16.71 5.71
C SER A 115 -7.95 -16.81 6.93
#